data_AF-A0A2J8V417-F1
#
_entry.id   AF-A0A2J8V417-F1
#
_cell.length_a   1.000
_cell.length_b   1.000
_cell.length_c   1.000
_cell.angle_alpha   90.00
_cell.angle_beta   90.00
_cell.angle_gamma   90.00
#
_symmetry.space_group_name_H-M   'P 1'
#
loop_
_entity.id
_entity.type
_entity.pdbx_description
1 polymer ?
#
loop_
_entity_poly.entity_id
_entity_poly.type
_entity_poly.pdbx_seq_one_letter_code
_entity_poly.pdbx_strand_id
1 'polypeptide(L)' 'MLKTPSLKGLMEAISDKYDVPHDKIGKIFKKCKKGILVNMDDNIVKHYSNEDTFQLQIEEAGGSYKLTLTEI' A
#
# COMPACT_ATOMS: atom_id res chain seq x y z
N MET A 1 1.64 -11.80 6.62
CA MET A 1 1.33 -10.56 7.36
C MET A 1 2.57 -9.68 7.43
N LEU A 2 2.41 -8.36 7.58
CA LEU A 2 3.54 -7.42 7.66
C LEU A 2 4.40 -7.71 8.90
N LYS A 3 5.74 -7.68 8.74
CA LYS A 3 6.69 -7.81 9.87
C LYS A 3 6.55 -6.66 10.86
N THR A 4 6.27 -5.47 10.34
CA THR A 4 6.00 -4.26 11.12
C THR A 4 4.77 -3.58 10.52
N PRO A 5 3.68 -3.43 11.28
CA PRO A 5 2.48 -2.76 10.80
C PRO A 5 2.70 -1.24 10.80
N SER A 6 3.48 -0.76 9.83
CA SER A 6 3.75 0.65 9.57
C SER A 6 3.76 0.91 8.06
N LEU A 7 3.63 2.16 7.65
CA LEU A 7 3.71 2.56 6.26
C LEU A 7 5.06 2.16 5.65
N LYS A 8 6.14 2.32 6.40
CA LYS A 8 7.48 1.87 6.02
C LYS A 8 7.53 0.35 5.82
N GLY A 9 7.00 -0.42 6.76
CA GLY A 9 6.96 -1.87 6.65
C GLY A 9 6.10 -2.36 5.47
N LEU A 10 5.03 -1.63 5.15
CA LEU A 10 4.23 -1.89 3.95
C LEU A 10 5.01 -1.59 2.67
N MET A 11 5.72 -0.46 2.60
CA MET A 11 6.58 -0.10 1.46
C MET A 11 7.67 -1.14 1.22
N GLU A 12 8.36 -1.56 2.28
CA GLU A 12 9.39 -2.62 2.23
C GLU A 12 8.79 -3.93 1.71
N ALA A 13 7.64 -4.36 2.25
CA ALA A 13 7.00 -5.60 1.81
C ALA A 13 6.54 -5.56 0.33
N ILE A 14 6.08 -4.39 -0.15
CA ILE A 14 5.71 -4.22 -1.57
C ILE A 14 6.95 -4.20 -2.46
N SER A 15 7.99 -3.46 -2.07
CA SER A 15 9.28 -3.40 -2.76
C SER A 15 9.87 -4.80 -2.93
N ASP A 16 9.95 -5.56 -1.85
CA ASP A 16 10.51 -6.92 -1.85
C ASP A 16 9.68 -7.89 -2.70
N LYS A 17 8.35 -7.76 -2.69
CA LYS A 17 7.45 -8.71 -3.36
C LYS A 17 7.27 -8.44 -4.86
N TYR A 18 7.30 -7.18 -5.28
CA TYR A 18 6.95 -6.76 -6.63
C TYR A 18 8.09 -6.06 -7.38
N ASP A 19 9.30 -6.04 -6.79
CA ASP A 19 10.50 -5.40 -7.36
C ASP A 19 10.29 -3.92 -7.72
N VAL A 20 9.52 -3.23 -6.87
CA VAL A 20 9.26 -1.79 -7.01
C VAL A 20 10.30 -1.04 -6.18
N PRO A 21 11.16 -0.18 -6.79
CA PRO A 21 12.16 0.56 -6.04
C PRO A 21 11.53 1.37 -4.91
N HIS A 22 11.96 1.10 -3.68
CA HIS A 22 11.42 1.73 -2.47
C HIS A 22 11.46 3.28 -2.53
N ASP A 23 12.51 3.84 -3.10
CA ASP A 23 12.71 5.29 -3.30
C ASP A 23 11.75 5.91 -4.33
N LYS A 24 11.17 5.07 -5.21
CA LYS A 24 10.17 5.48 -6.20
C LYS A 24 8.74 5.29 -5.72
N ILE A 25 8.50 4.63 -4.58
CA ILE A 25 7.15 4.51 -4.03
C ILE A 25 6.68 5.88 -3.52
N GLY A 26 5.69 6.44 -4.20
CA GLY A 26 5.07 7.70 -3.84
C GLY A 26 3.88 7.50 -2.89
N LYS A 27 2.71 8.01 -3.29
CA LYS A 27 1.50 7.93 -2.47
C LYS A 27 0.93 6.51 -2.48
N ILE A 28 0.50 6.05 -1.30
CA ILE A 28 -0.19 4.78 -1.11
C ILE A 28 -1.61 5.07 -0.65
N PHE A 29 -2.60 4.50 -1.33
CA PHE A 29 -4.01 4.66 -0.99
C PHE A 29 -4.64 3.32 -0.61
N LYS A 30 -5.58 3.34 0.36
CA LYS A 30 -6.57 2.27 0.53
C LYS A 30 -7.83 2.64 -0.23
N LYS A 31 -8.40 1.68 -0.97
CA LYS A 31 -9.77 1.75 -1.51
C LYS A 31 -10.67 0.80 -0.74
N CYS A 32 -11.70 1.30 -0.08
CA CYS A 32 -12.70 0.44 0.57
C CYS A 32 -13.77 -0.05 -0.43
N LYS A 33 -14.63 -0.99 -0.02
CA LYS A 33 -15.72 -1.52 -0.87
C LYS A 33 -16.69 -0.45 -1.41
N LYS A 34 -16.80 0.70 -0.71
CA LYS A 34 -17.58 1.86 -1.17
C LYS A 34 -16.88 2.70 -2.24
N GLY A 35 -15.67 2.33 -2.65
CA GLY A 35 -14.87 3.03 -3.66
C GLY A 35 -14.11 4.25 -3.15
N ILE A 36 -14.16 4.56 -1.86
CA ILE A 36 -13.49 5.72 -1.26
C ILE A 36 -12.00 5.44 -1.16
N LEU A 37 -11.19 6.40 -1.63
CA LEU A 37 -9.74 6.42 -1.50
C LEU A 37 -9.31 7.17 -0.24
N VAL A 38 -8.45 6.57 0.56
CA VAL A 38 -7.86 7.17 1.76
C VAL A 38 -6.35 7.07 1.66
N ASN A 39 -5.63 8.16 1.91
CA ASN A 39 -4.17 8.14 1.94
C ASN A 39 -3.70 7.31 3.14
N MET A 40 -2.80 6.36 2.91
CA MET A 40 -2.33 5.45 3.96
C MET A 40 -1.37 6.16 4.91
N ASP A 41 -1.55 5.89 6.20
CA ASP A 41 -0.64 6.25 7.28
C ASP A 41 -0.41 5.04 8.21
N ASP A 42 0.43 5.22 9.23
CA ASP A 42 0.75 4.16 10.18
C ASP A 42 -0.49 3.65 10.96
N ASN A 43 -1.45 4.51 11.27
CA ASN A 43 -2.64 4.11 12.02
C ASN A 43 -3.57 3.24 11.17
N ILE A 44 -3.74 3.60 9.90
CA ILE A 44 -4.51 2.83 8.94
C ILE A 44 -3.82 1.48 8.70
N VAL A 45 -2.50 1.45 8.49
CA VAL A 45 -1.76 0.18 8.33
C VAL A 45 -1.96 -0.72 9.55
N LYS A 46 -1.86 -0.20 10.78
CA LYS A 46 -2.09 -1.00 12.00
C LYS A 46 -3.51 -1.54 12.10
N HIS A 47 -4.50 -0.74 11.72
CA HIS A 47 -5.90 -1.16 11.80
C HIS A 47 -6.22 -2.27 10.79
N TYR A 48 -5.64 -2.19 9.60
CA TYR A 48 -5.92 -3.10 8.48
C TYR A 48 -4.83 -4.16 8.24
N SER A 49 -3.79 -4.25 9.09
CA SER A 49 -2.68 -5.20 8.90
C SER A 49 -3.10 -6.67 9.01
N ASN A 50 -4.27 -6.91 9.60
CA ASN A 50 -4.87 -8.24 9.77
C ASN A 50 -5.89 -8.58 8.68
N GLU A 51 -6.17 -7.68 7.72
CA GLU A 51 -7.02 -8.06 6.58
C GLU A 51 -6.23 -8.98 5.64
N ASP A 52 -6.82 -10.14 5.34
CA ASP A 52 -6.11 -11.27 4.72
C ASP A 52 -5.87 -11.10 3.21
N THR A 53 -6.61 -10.22 2.52
CA THR A 53 -6.46 -10.06 1.07
C THR A 53 -6.86 -8.68 0.57
N PHE A 54 -6.03 -8.11 -0.31
CA PHE A 54 -6.30 -6.89 -1.07
C PHE A 54 -5.82 -7.06 -2.51
N GLN A 55 -6.46 -6.35 -3.44
CA GLN A 55 -5.95 -6.16 -4.78
C GLN A 55 -4.99 -4.97 -4.79
N LEU A 56 -3.74 -5.17 -5.22
CA LEU A 56 -2.77 -4.09 -5.40
C LEU A 56 -2.80 -3.58 -6.84
N GLN A 57 -2.99 -2.27 -7.01
CA GLN A 57 -2.79 -1.56 -8.26
C GLN A 57 -1.56 -0.67 -8.16
N ILE A 58 -0.71 -0.69 -9.19
CA ILE A 58 0.53 0.08 -9.28
C ILE A 58 0.45 0.92 -10.56
N GLU A 59 0.56 2.24 -10.42
CA GLU A 59 0.53 3.20 -11.53
C GLU A 59 1.84 4.00 -11.51
N GLU A 60 2.59 4.01 -12.61
CA GLU A 60 3.78 4.86 -12.75
C GLU A 60 3.39 6.23 -13.31
N ALA A 61 3.75 7.30 -12.62
CA ALA A 61 3.57 8.67 -13.08
C ALA A 61 4.75 9.54 -12.66
N GLY A 62 5.43 10.15 -13.63
CA GLY A 62 6.53 11.09 -13.39
C GLY A 62 7.72 10.46 -12.65
N GLY A 63 8.02 9.18 -12.92
CA GLY A 63 9.13 8.45 -12.28
C GLY A 63 8.84 7.97 -10.85
N SER A 64 7.60 8.13 -10.37
CA SER A 64 7.12 7.62 -9.09
C SER A 64 5.98 6.62 -9.27
N TYR A 65 5.84 5.69 -8.34
CA TYR A 65 4.75 4.73 -8.29
C TYR A 65 3.66 5.20 -7.32
N LYS A 66 2.44 5.33 -7.80
CA LYS A 66 1.23 5.44 -6.99
C LYS A 66 0.67 4.04 -6.75
N LEU A 67 0.43 3.71 -5.49
CA LEU A 67 -0.08 2.41 -5.09
C LEU A 67 -1.51 2.53 -4.58
N THR A 68 -2.39 1.61 -4.95
CA THR A 68 -3.75 1.50 -4.40
C THR A 68 -4.03 0.09 -3.94
N LEU A 69 -4.30 -0.09 -2.65
CA LEU A 69 -4.72 -1.35 -2.03
C LEU A 69 -6.25 -1.37 -1.95
N THR A 70 -6.89 -2.20 -2.78
CA THR A 70 -8.35 -2.33 -2.83
C THR A 70 -8.80 -3.51 -2.00
N GLU A 71 -9.66 -3.23 -1.02
CA GLU A 71 -10.37 -4.22 -0.24
C GLU A 71 -11.35 -4.99 -1.15
N ILE A 72 -11.32 -6.32 -1.08
CA ILE A 72 -12.18 -7.23 -1.85
C ILE A 72 -13.29 -7.82 -0.98
#